data_AF-A0A1B6IAA8-F1
#
_entry.id   AF-A0A1B6IAA8-F1
#
_cell.length_a   1.000
_cell.length_b   1.000
_cell.length_c   1.000
_cell.angle_alpha   90.00
_cell.angle_beta   90.00
_cell.angle_gamma   90.00
#
_symmetry.space_group_name_H-M   'P 1'
#
loop_
_entity.id
_entity.type
_entity.pdbx_description
1 polymer ?
#
loop_
_entity_poly.entity_id
_entity_poly.type
_entity_poly.pdbx_seq_one_letter_code
_entity_poly.pdbx_strand_id
1 'polypeptide(L)'
;MSSVLLCVSLTSSRFHVMANLSGRIGNLLNDWVEWQHCPPPPDLPETSMDSCPHIATWAELMFHGDERVAERVQTVSFHLRQQKPPILYRPRAELELATALLGVVDNVVQTVDKLRHAATYRHQMWSARTLRSRARVTCQRMWAVLPELWTGLLCILMITTRCYQSLPLLAQHPQFAHRLVKAMSKTVGNTVTLCDVDKNRWNEARSLLSTLAYFVIGWLSEHSSLLGLDKHFDTM
;
A
#
# COMPACT_ATOMS: atom_id res chain seq x y z
N MET A 1 25.71 -24.32 30.62
CA MET A 1 24.35 -23.72 30.72
C MET A 1 24.25 -22.30 30.13
N SER A 2 25.15 -21.89 29.22
CA SER A 2 25.15 -20.52 28.67
C SER A 2 24.56 -20.37 27.27
N SER A 3 24.24 -21.47 26.58
CA SER A 3 23.73 -21.43 25.20
C SER A 3 22.21 -21.30 25.09
N VAL A 4 21.46 -21.43 26.20
CA VAL A 4 19.98 -21.40 26.20
C VAL A 4 19.44 -19.97 26.31
N LEU A 5 20.14 -19.07 27.01
CA LEU A 5 19.68 -17.69 27.25
C LEU A 5 19.80 -16.77 26.02
N LEU A 6 20.77 -17.01 25.13
CA LEU A 6 20.90 -16.26 23.87
C LEU A 6 19.84 -16.64 22.83
N CYS A 7 19.29 -17.85 22.88
CA CYS A 7 18.20 -18.27 21.99
C CYS A 7 16.87 -17.60 22.34
N VAL A 8 16.61 -17.28 23.62
CA VAL A 8 15.33 -16.71 24.06
C VAL A 8 15.17 -15.24 23.65
N SER A 9 16.26 -14.46 23.59
CA SER A 9 16.20 -13.06 23.15
C SER A 9 16.02 -12.92 21.63
N LEU A 10 16.63 -13.81 20.84
CA LEU A 10 16.50 -13.84 19.38
C LEU A 10 15.15 -14.38 18.90
N THR A 11 14.54 -15.31 19.64
CA THR A 11 13.20 -15.82 19.29
C THR A 11 12.13 -14.77 19.56
N SER A 12 12.20 -14.06 20.69
CA SER A 12 11.25 -12.98 21.02
C SER A 12 11.17 -11.91 19.94
N SER A 13 12.31 -11.37 19.45
CA SER A 13 12.30 -10.33 18.40
C SER A 13 11.73 -10.79 17.06
N ARG A 14 11.92 -12.08 16.71
CA ARG A 14 11.46 -12.67 15.44
C ARG A 14 9.95 -12.94 15.44
N PHE A 15 9.38 -13.30 16.59
CA PHE A 15 7.93 -13.43 16.74
C PHE A 15 7.22 -12.08 16.61
N HIS A 16 7.84 -11.00 17.10
CA HIS A 16 7.28 -9.66 17.00
C HIS A 16 7.11 -9.19 15.57
N VAL A 17 8.01 -9.54 14.63
CA VAL A 17 7.94 -9.04 13.25
C VAL A 17 6.68 -9.53 12.53
N MET A 18 6.36 -10.82 12.60
CA MET A 18 5.18 -11.38 11.91
C MET A 18 3.87 -10.88 12.52
N ALA A 19 3.80 -10.84 13.85
CA ALA A 19 2.62 -10.32 14.55
C ALA A 19 2.42 -8.82 14.29
N ASN A 20 3.50 -8.04 14.29
CA ASN A 20 3.47 -6.60 14.00
C ASN A 20 3.10 -6.35 12.53
N LEU A 21 3.66 -7.10 11.58
CA LEU A 21 3.30 -7.00 10.17
C LEU A 21 1.82 -7.29 9.93
N SER A 22 1.31 -8.43 10.41
CA SER A 22 -0.10 -8.78 10.30
C SER A 22 -1.00 -7.74 10.96
N GLY A 23 -0.66 -7.33 12.20
CA GLY A 23 -1.41 -6.32 12.93
C GLY A 23 -1.44 -4.97 12.22
N ARG A 24 -0.31 -4.51 11.67
CA ARG A 24 -0.25 -3.24 10.93
C ARG A 24 -1.02 -3.28 9.63
N ILE A 25 -0.87 -4.34 8.83
CA ILE A 25 -1.67 -4.52 7.61
C ILE A 25 -3.16 -4.52 7.97
N GLY A 26 -3.55 -5.28 8.99
CA GLY A 26 -4.93 -5.37 9.44
C GLY A 26 -5.51 -4.03 9.87
N ASN A 27 -4.75 -3.23 10.64
CA ASN A 27 -5.17 -1.89 11.04
C ASN A 27 -5.34 -0.98 9.83
N LEU A 28 -4.35 -0.94 8.93
CA LEU A 28 -4.43 -0.11 7.72
C LEU A 28 -5.64 -0.46 6.85
N LEU A 29 -5.95 -1.75 6.69
CA LEU A 29 -7.10 -2.18 5.89
C LEU A 29 -8.43 -1.74 6.52
N ASN A 30 -8.56 -1.77 7.85
CA ASN A 30 -9.81 -1.32 8.50
C ASN A 30 -10.02 0.18 8.34
N ASP A 31 -8.94 0.93 8.54
CA ASP A 31 -8.97 2.38 8.52
C ASP A 31 -9.07 2.90 7.06
N TRP A 32 -8.78 2.06 6.06
CA TRP A 32 -8.75 2.43 4.65
C TRP A 32 -10.06 3.06 4.15
N VAL A 33 -11.20 2.51 4.57
CA VAL A 33 -12.51 3.03 4.17
C VAL A 33 -12.69 4.45 4.71
N GLU A 34 -12.28 4.70 5.95
CA GLU A 34 -12.33 6.03 6.57
C GLU A 34 -11.40 7.04 5.87
N TRP A 35 -10.28 6.58 5.32
CA TRP A 35 -9.29 7.46 4.69
C TRP A 35 -9.75 8.06 3.37
N GLN A 36 -10.72 7.43 2.70
CA GLN A 36 -11.34 7.98 1.50
C GLN A 36 -12.30 9.14 1.81
N HIS A 37 -12.67 9.37 3.08
CA HIS A 37 -13.75 10.29 3.47
C HIS A 37 -13.30 11.74 3.73
N CYS A 38 -12.24 12.24 3.10
CA CYS A 38 -12.06 13.69 2.98
C CYS A 38 -12.67 14.14 1.64
N PRO A 39 -13.97 14.51 1.58
CA PRO A 39 -14.57 14.93 0.32
C PRO A 39 -13.88 16.19 -0.20
N PRO A 40 -13.83 16.39 -1.53
CA PRO A 40 -13.40 17.66 -2.08
C PRO A 40 -14.34 18.78 -1.59
N PRO A 41 -13.84 20.03 -1.47
CA PRO A 41 -14.70 21.17 -1.16
C PRO A 41 -15.88 21.26 -2.16
N PRO A 42 -17.09 21.64 -1.72
CA PRO A 42 -18.30 21.57 -2.53
C PRO A 42 -18.30 22.55 -3.73
N ASP A 43 -17.52 23.61 -3.66
CA ASP A 43 -17.31 24.61 -4.70
C ASP A 43 -16.02 24.39 -5.51
N LEU A 44 -15.35 23.24 -5.32
CA LEU A 44 -14.18 22.87 -6.10
C LEU A 44 -14.62 22.56 -7.54
N PRO A 45 -14.06 23.24 -8.56
CA PRO A 45 -14.36 22.93 -9.95
C PRO A 45 -13.97 21.50 -10.30
N GLU A 46 -14.85 20.79 -11.01
CA GLU A 46 -14.51 19.51 -11.61
C GLU A 46 -13.29 19.70 -12.52
N THR A 47 -12.22 19.00 -12.18
CA THR A 47 -10.98 19.04 -12.95
C THR A 47 -10.86 17.70 -13.65
N SER A 48 -11.12 17.65 -14.95
CA SER A 48 -10.83 16.46 -15.75
C SER A 48 -9.32 16.23 -15.74
N MET A 49 -8.90 15.06 -15.30
CA MET A 49 -7.51 14.64 -15.36
C MET A 49 -7.43 13.40 -16.23
N ASP A 50 -6.42 13.33 -17.10
CA ASP A 50 -6.14 12.10 -17.86
C ASP A 50 -6.05 10.94 -16.88
N SER A 51 -6.76 9.85 -17.11
CA SER A 51 -6.72 8.69 -16.22
C SER A 51 -5.34 8.02 -16.27
N CYS A 52 -4.93 7.37 -15.18
CA CYS A 52 -3.72 6.56 -15.17
C CYS A 52 -4.08 5.10 -15.45
N PRO A 53 -3.89 4.60 -16.69
CA PRO A 53 -4.36 3.28 -17.08
C PRO A 53 -3.70 2.19 -16.24
N HIS A 54 -2.40 2.31 -15.96
CA HIS A 54 -1.68 1.28 -15.18
C HIS A 54 -2.22 1.12 -13.75
N ILE A 55 -2.56 2.23 -13.06
CA ILE A 55 -3.13 2.15 -11.71
C ILE A 55 -4.54 1.56 -11.77
N ALA A 56 -5.34 1.93 -12.77
CA ALA A 56 -6.68 1.38 -12.98
C ALA A 56 -6.62 -0.13 -13.25
N THR A 57 -5.80 -0.59 -14.18
CA THR A 57 -5.60 -2.01 -14.49
C THR A 57 -5.11 -2.79 -13.26
N TRP A 58 -4.19 -2.22 -12.47
CA TRP A 58 -3.75 -2.87 -11.24
C TRP A 58 -4.88 -2.98 -10.22
N ALA A 59 -5.72 -1.95 -10.09
CA ALA A 59 -6.90 -2.01 -9.22
C ALA A 59 -7.88 -3.11 -9.68
N GLU A 60 -8.18 -3.20 -10.97
CA GLU A 60 -9.04 -4.25 -11.53
C GLU A 60 -8.52 -5.65 -11.19
N LEU A 61 -7.21 -5.87 -11.31
CA LEU A 61 -6.56 -7.13 -10.93
C LEU A 61 -6.70 -7.46 -9.43
N MET A 62 -6.68 -6.44 -8.56
CA MET A 62 -6.69 -6.65 -7.10
C MET A 62 -8.10 -6.79 -6.52
N PHE A 63 -9.08 -6.06 -7.08
CA PHE A 63 -10.43 -5.97 -6.54
C PHE A 63 -11.45 -6.82 -7.29
N HIS A 64 -11.17 -7.26 -8.52
CA HIS A 64 -12.11 -7.98 -9.41
C HIS A 64 -13.35 -7.14 -9.76
N GLY A 65 -13.77 -7.16 -11.03
CA GLY A 65 -14.70 -6.19 -11.61
C GLY A 65 -15.98 -5.91 -10.81
N ASP A 66 -16.64 -6.95 -10.28
CA ASP A 66 -17.94 -6.80 -9.62
C ASP A 66 -17.88 -6.63 -8.09
N GLU A 67 -16.74 -6.87 -7.44
CA GLU A 67 -16.62 -6.76 -5.98
C GLU A 67 -16.33 -5.30 -5.59
N ARG A 68 -17.13 -4.74 -4.67
CA ARG A 68 -16.87 -3.39 -4.19
C ARG A 68 -15.56 -3.36 -3.42
N VAL A 69 -14.72 -2.35 -3.65
CA VAL A 69 -13.42 -2.18 -2.98
C VAL A 69 -13.53 -2.33 -1.46
N ALA A 70 -14.57 -1.75 -0.85
CA ALA A 70 -14.80 -1.86 0.61
C ALA A 70 -15.09 -3.30 1.07
N GLU A 71 -15.90 -4.06 0.33
CA GLU A 71 -16.22 -5.45 0.62
C GLU A 71 -14.97 -6.32 0.50
N ARG A 72 -14.16 -6.09 -0.55
CA ARG A 72 -12.89 -6.78 -0.75
C ARG A 72 -11.91 -6.52 0.39
N VAL A 73 -11.77 -5.26 0.79
CA VAL A 73 -10.90 -4.86 1.91
C VAL A 73 -11.36 -5.52 3.22
N GLN A 74 -12.68 -5.54 3.49
CA GLN A 74 -13.24 -6.22 4.66
C GLN A 74 -12.98 -7.72 4.64
N THR A 75 -13.19 -8.37 3.50
CA THR A 75 -12.94 -9.81 3.30
C THR A 75 -11.47 -10.14 3.56
N VAL A 76 -10.54 -9.38 2.98
CA VAL A 76 -9.10 -9.58 3.20
C VAL A 76 -8.70 -9.33 4.65
N SER A 77 -9.21 -8.26 5.28
CA SER A 77 -8.97 -7.97 6.71
C SER A 77 -9.49 -9.09 7.60
N PHE A 78 -10.69 -9.61 7.34
CA PHE A 78 -11.25 -10.73 8.08
C PHE A 78 -10.37 -11.98 7.97
N HIS A 79 -9.98 -12.37 6.75
CA HIS A 79 -9.11 -13.53 6.56
C HIS A 79 -7.74 -13.37 7.22
N LEU A 80 -7.15 -12.17 7.18
CA LEU A 80 -5.88 -11.89 7.83
C LEU A 80 -5.97 -12.09 9.36
N ARG A 81 -7.07 -11.67 9.99
CA ARG A 81 -7.29 -11.84 11.44
C ARG A 81 -7.51 -13.30 11.85
N GLN A 82 -8.10 -14.11 10.97
CA GLN A 82 -8.29 -15.55 11.22
C GLN A 82 -6.98 -16.33 11.14
N GLN A 83 -5.95 -15.79 10.49
CA GLN A 83 -4.62 -16.38 10.49
C GLN A 83 -3.96 -16.15 11.85
N LYS A 84 -3.90 -17.20 12.68
CA LYS A 84 -3.06 -17.17 13.88
C LYS A 84 -1.61 -16.88 13.47
N PRO A 85 -0.93 -15.90 14.11
CA PRO A 85 0.51 -15.74 13.91
C PRO A 85 1.17 -17.07 14.28
N PRO A 86 1.92 -17.69 13.37
CA PRO A 86 2.49 -19.00 13.63
C PRO A 86 3.47 -18.88 14.80
N ILE A 87 3.20 -19.65 15.86
CA ILE A 87 3.95 -19.66 17.13
C ILE A 87 5.29 -20.43 16.99
N LEU A 88 5.71 -20.74 15.76
CA LEU A 88 6.84 -21.62 15.46
C LEU A 88 8.04 -20.84 14.92
N TYR A 89 9.21 -21.43 15.12
CA TYR A 89 10.45 -20.99 14.49
C TYR A 89 10.26 -20.82 12.98
N ARG A 90 10.52 -19.60 12.46
CA ARG A 90 10.49 -19.30 11.02
C ARG A 90 11.89 -19.31 10.42
N PRO A 91 12.07 -19.83 9.20
CA PRO A 91 13.33 -19.72 8.47
C PRO A 91 13.78 -18.26 8.33
N ARG A 92 15.11 -18.05 8.31
CA ARG A 92 15.70 -16.71 8.20
C ARG A 92 15.22 -15.95 6.96
N ALA A 93 15.08 -16.63 5.83
CA ALA A 93 14.62 -16.02 4.58
C ALA A 93 13.19 -15.45 4.69
N GLU A 94 12.28 -16.15 5.38
CA GLU A 94 10.92 -15.63 5.63
C GLU A 94 10.95 -14.39 6.52
N LEU A 95 11.81 -14.36 7.55
CA LEU A 95 11.93 -13.23 8.46
C LEU A 95 12.52 -11.99 7.78
N GLU A 96 13.53 -12.18 6.93
CA GLU A 96 14.12 -11.09 6.14
C GLU A 96 13.07 -10.48 5.19
N LEU A 97 12.29 -11.32 4.50
CA LEU A 97 11.22 -10.86 3.64
C LEU A 97 10.09 -10.16 4.42
N ALA A 98 9.66 -10.71 5.55
CA ALA A 98 8.66 -10.10 6.42
C ALA A 98 9.11 -8.75 6.97
N THR A 99 10.39 -8.62 7.35
CA THR A 99 10.96 -7.34 7.79
C THR A 99 10.94 -6.30 6.66
N ALA A 100 11.27 -6.72 5.44
CA ALA A 100 11.21 -5.83 4.28
C ALA A 100 9.77 -5.40 3.95
N LEU A 101 8.79 -6.32 4.04
CA LEU A 101 7.37 -6.01 3.89
C LEU A 101 6.87 -5.06 4.97
N LEU A 102 7.30 -5.24 6.23
CA LEU A 102 6.98 -4.31 7.32
C LEU A 102 7.46 -2.89 7.01
N GLY A 103 8.66 -2.75 6.45
CA GLY A 103 9.16 -1.46 5.97
C GLY A 103 8.29 -0.85 4.85
N VAL A 104 7.74 -1.66 3.94
CA VAL A 104 6.77 -1.17 2.94
C VAL A 104 5.51 -0.65 3.64
N VAL A 105 4.94 -1.44 4.54
CA VAL A 105 3.72 -1.11 5.31
C VAL A 105 3.91 0.19 6.09
N ASP A 106 5.02 0.35 6.80
CA ASP A 106 5.31 1.57 7.58
C ASP A 106 5.44 2.82 6.68
N ASN A 107 6.01 2.67 5.48
CA ASN A 107 6.04 3.78 4.52
C ASN A 107 4.65 4.08 3.94
N VAL A 108 3.79 3.06 3.78
CA VAL A 108 2.40 3.28 3.34
C VAL A 108 1.65 4.08 4.40
N VAL A 109 1.75 3.70 5.69
CA VAL A 109 1.19 4.47 6.82
C VAL A 109 1.60 5.93 6.74
N GLN A 110 2.92 6.19 6.66
CA GLN A 110 3.42 7.56 6.59
C GLN A 110 2.91 8.34 5.38
N THR A 111 2.78 7.68 4.22
CA THR A 111 2.25 8.32 3.01
C THR A 111 0.78 8.67 3.18
N VAL A 112 -0.01 7.74 3.72
CA VAL A 112 -1.43 7.93 4.04
C VAL A 112 -1.60 9.11 4.99
N ASP A 113 -0.85 9.15 6.09
CA ASP A 113 -0.93 10.22 7.09
C ASP A 113 -0.62 11.59 6.47
N LYS A 114 0.41 11.66 5.61
CA LYS A 114 0.74 12.89 4.87
C LYS A 114 -0.37 13.29 3.91
N LEU A 115 -0.95 12.36 3.16
CA LEU A 115 -2.06 12.63 2.26
C LEU A 115 -3.30 13.11 3.02
N ARG A 116 -3.63 12.49 4.16
CA ARG A 116 -4.73 12.91 5.03
C ARG A 116 -4.48 14.33 5.54
N HIS A 117 -3.31 14.58 6.11
CA HIS A 117 -2.95 15.90 6.59
C HIS A 117 -3.04 16.95 5.48
N ALA A 118 -2.53 16.65 4.29
CA ALA A 118 -2.60 17.53 3.13
C ALA A 118 -4.04 17.82 2.70
N ALA A 119 -4.86 16.77 2.56
CA ALA A 119 -6.26 16.88 2.19
C ALA A 119 -7.04 17.72 3.21
N THR A 120 -6.92 17.43 4.50
CA THR A 120 -7.59 18.16 5.58
C THR A 120 -7.13 19.62 5.65
N TYR A 121 -5.82 19.87 5.64
CA TYR A 121 -5.26 21.22 5.70
C TYR A 121 -5.72 22.07 4.50
N ARG A 122 -5.65 21.52 3.29
CA ARG A 122 -6.07 22.21 2.06
C ARG A 122 -7.57 22.42 2.02
N HIS A 123 -8.37 21.47 2.51
CA HIS A 123 -9.81 21.62 2.66
C HIS A 123 -10.13 22.81 3.58
N GLN A 124 -9.52 22.87 4.77
CA GLN A 124 -9.74 23.96 5.72
C GLN A 124 -9.36 25.33 5.14
N MET A 125 -8.20 25.43 4.49
CA MET A 125 -7.76 26.67 3.84
C MET A 125 -8.67 27.09 2.68
N TRP A 126 -9.21 26.12 1.93
CA TRP A 126 -10.17 26.38 0.88
C TRP A 126 -11.49 26.90 1.45
N SER A 127 -12.08 26.20 2.42
CA SER A 127 -13.32 26.60 3.09
C SER A 127 -13.22 27.96 3.76
N ALA A 128 -12.07 28.27 4.38
CA ALA A 128 -11.80 29.58 4.98
C ALA A 128 -11.53 30.69 3.94
N ARG A 129 -11.53 30.38 2.64
CA ARG A 129 -11.24 31.29 1.52
C ARG A 129 -9.89 32.01 1.64
N THR A 130 -8.93 31.45 2.37
CA THR A 130 -7.60 32.06 2.61
C THR A 130 -6.61 31.79 1.48
N LEU A 131 -6.91 30.85 0.58
CA LEU A 131 -6.06 30.52 -0.56
C LEU A 131 -6.09 31.60 -1.65
N ARG A 132 -4.90 32.03 -2.10
CA ARG A 132 -4.72 32.87 -3.31
C ARG A 132 -4.93 32.05 -4.59
N SER A 133 -5.15 32.72 -5.73
CA SER A 133 -5.43 32.09 -7.03
C SER A 133 -4.50 30.92 -7.39
N ARG A 134 -3.17 31.12 -7.36
CA ARG A 134 -2.19 30.05 -7.64
C ARG A 134 -2.33 28.85 -6.70
N ALA A 135 -2.57 29.09 -5.41
CA ALA A 135 -2.71 28.03 -4.42
C ALA A 135 -4.04 27.26 -4.58
N ARG A 136 -5.09 27.91 -5.09
CA ARG A 136 -6.35 27.25 -5.46
C ARG A 136 -6.15 26.28 -6.62
N VAL A 137 -5.42 26.69 -7.67
CA VAL A 137 -5.09 25.81 -8.80
C VAL A 137 -4.27 24.59 -8.34
N THR A 138 -3.30 24.78 -7.45
CA THR A 138 -2.55 23.66 -6.87
C THR A 138 -3.45 22.73 -6.05
N CYS A 139 -4.39 23.28 -5.27
CA CYS A 139 -5.36 22.51 -4.50
C CYS A 139 -6.26 21.66 -5.43
N GLN A 140 -6.79 22.25 -6.49
CA GLN A 140 -7.60 21.56 -7.50
C GLN A 140 -6.85 20.38 -8.11
N ARG A 141 -5.58 20.58 -8.52
CA ARG A 141 -4.74 19.52 -9.06
C ARG A 141 -4.49 18.40 -8.05
N MET A 142 -4.24 18.75 -6.79
CA MET A 142 -4.08 17.75 -5.72
C MET A 142 -5.34 16.89 -5.59
N TRP A 143 -6.51 17.51 -5.53
CA TRP A 143 -7.80 16.81 -5.42
C TRP A 143 -8.09 15.92 -6.61
N ALA A 144 -7.74 16.33 -7.83
CA ALA A 144 -7.89 15.50 -9.02
C ALA A 144 -7.00 14.24 -8.97
N VAL A 145 -5.79 14.35 -8.40
CA VAL A 145 -4.81 13.25 -8.30
C VAL A 145 -5.08 12.32 -7.11
N LEU A 146 -5.70 12.82 -6.04
CA LEU A 146 -5.87 12.12 -4.77
C LEU A 146 -6.50 10.73 -4.91
N PRO A 147 -7.59 10.52 -5.68
CA PRO A 147 -8.21 9.20 -5.82
C PRO A 147 -7.23 8.15 -6.35
N GLU A 148 -6.40 8.48 -7.33
CA GLU A 148 -5.43 7.54 -7.88
C GLU A 148 -4.27 7.26 -6.92
N LEU A 149 -3.86 8.23 -6.10
CA LEU A 149 -2.88 7.99 -5.04
C LEU A 149 -3.43 7.02 -4.00
N TRP A 150 -4.68 7.20 -3.58
CA TRP A 150 -5.36 6.24 -2.70
C TRP A 150 -5.41 4.87 -3.33
N THR A 151 -5.94 4.75 -4.54
CA THR A 151 -6.04 3.46 -5.24
C THR A 151 -4.68 2.77 -5.37
N GLY A 152 -3.64 3.49 -5.78
CA GLY A 152 -2.29 2.92 -5.91
C GLY A 152 -1.71 2.44 -4.57
N LEU A 153 -1.90 3.20 -3.49
CA LEU A 153 -1.45 2.80 -2.16
C LEU A 153 -2.25 1.60 -1.62
N LEU A 154 -3.55 1.50 -1.92
CA LEU A 154 -4.35 0.33 -1.58
C LEU A 154 -3.86 -0.90 -2.33
N CYS A 155 -3.59 -0.78 -3.63
CA CYS A 155 -3.03 -1.88 -4.42
C CYS A 155 -1.69 -2.37 -3.85
N ILE A 156 -0.82 -1.46 -3.38
CA ILE A 156 0.42 -1.82 -2.67
C ILE A 156 0.13 -2.61 -1.39
N LEU A 157 -0.86 -2.18 -0.60
CA LEU A 157 -1.25 -2.87 0.62
C LEU A 157 -1.86 -4.26 0.34
N MET A 158 -2.67 -4.37 -0.70
CA MET A 158 -3.26 -5.64 -1.15
C MET A 158 -2.18 -6.63 -1.59
N ILE A 159 -1.23 -6.19 -2.43
CA ILE A 159 -0.14 -7.07 -2.85
C ILE A 159 0.78 -7.42 -1.69
N THR A 160 1.03 -6.49 -0.75
CA THR A 160 1.80 -6.75 0.47
C THR A 160 1.11 -7.81 1.34
N THR A 161 -0.21 -7.75 1.44
CA THR A 161 -1.01 -8.76 2.15
C THR A 161 -0.88 -10.13 1.48
N ARG A 162 -0.92 -10.19 0.15
CA ARG A 162 -0.67 -11.44 -0.60
C ARG A 162 0.75 -11.96 -0.40
N CYS A 163 1.76 -11.10 -0.41
CA CYS A 163 3.13 -11.49 -0.11
C CYS A 163 3.27 -12.05 1.32
N TYR A 164 2.59 -11.46 2.30
CA TYR A 164 2.56 -11.98 3.66
C TYR A 164 1.92 -13.38 3.72
N GLN A 165 0.78 -13.57 3.06
CA GLN A 165 0.08 -14.87 3.01
C GLN A 165 0.93 -15.96 2.33
N SER A 166 1.72 -15.60 1.32
CA SER A 166 2.57 -16.51 0.55
C SER A 166 4.05 -16.49 0.96
N LEU A 167 4.36 -15.98 2.17
CA LEU A 167 5.72 -15.88 2.70
C LEU A 167 6.56 -17.16 2.55
N PRO A 168 6.06 -18.37 2.92
CA PRO A 168 6.84 -19.60 2.80
C PRO A 168 7.23 -19.95 1.35
N LEU A 169 6.36 -19.63 0.39
CA LEU A 169 6.61 -19.90 -1.03
C LEU A 169 7.55 -18.86 -1.62
N LEU A 170 7.33 -17.57 -1.32
CA LEU A 170 8.22 -16.49 -1.77
C LEU A 170 9.65 -16.62 -1.21
N ALA A 171 9.80 -17.11 0.01
CA ALA A 171 11.12 -17.35 0.62
C ALA A 171 11.94 -18.44 -0.10
N GLN A 172 11.29 -19.34 -0.85
CA GLN A 172 11.98 -20.32 -1.71
C GLN A 172 12.50 -19.69 -3.01
N HIS A 173 11.97 -18.51 -3.37
CA HIS A 173 12.33 -17.76 -4.58
C HIS A 173 12.76 -16.32 -4.25
N PRO A 174 13.82 -16.15 -3.43
CA PRO A 174 14.18 -14.85 -2.85
C PRO A 174 14.51 -13.78 -3.90
N GLN A 175 15.05 -14.17 -5.06
CA GLN A 175 15.37 -13.24 -6.15
C GLN A 175 14.12 -12.50 -6.67
N PHE A 176 13.00 -13.20 -6.84
CA PHE A 176 11.78 -12.61 -7.37
C PHE A 176 11.05 -11.81 -6.28
N ALA A 177 10.99 -12.37 -5.07
CA ALA A 177 10.40 -11.72 -3.91
C ALA A 177 11.11 -10.40 -3.57
N HIS A 178 12.45 -10.40 -3.49
CA HIS A 178 13.21 -9.19 -3.20
C HIS A 178 13.09 -8.13 -4.30
N ARG A 179 12.99 -8.53 -5.58
CA ARG A 179 12.78 -7.57 -6.67
C ARG A 179 11.44 -6.83 -6.51
N LEU A 180 10.37 -7.57 -6.22
CA LEU A 180 9.04 -7.00 -5.98
C LEU A 180 9.03 -6.09 -4.74
N VAL A 181 9.49 -6.59 -3.59
CA VAL A 181 9.48 -5.83 -2.33
C VAL A 181 10.38 -4.60 -2.39
N LYS A 182 11.53 -4.68 -3.05
CA LYS A 182 12.42 -3.53 -3.27
C LYS A 182 11.75 -2.47 -4.15
N ALA A 183 11.04 -2.87 -5.19
CA ALA A 183 10.29 -1.94 -6.04
C ALA A 183 9.21 -1.22 -5.22
N MET A 184 8.40 -1.95 -4.45
CA MET A 184 7.39 -1.37 -3.56
C MET A 184 8.02 -0.42 -2.53
N SER A 185 9.05 -0.86 -1.82
CA SER A 185 9.73 -0.07 -0.78
C SER A 185 10.32 1.22 -1.33
N LYS A 186 11.02 1.16 -2.48
CA LYS A 186 11.57 2.35 -3.14
C LYS A 186 10.46 3.32 -3.55
N THR A 187 9.41 2.82 -4.17
CA THR A 187 8.29 3.65 -4.63
C THR A 187 7.63 4.35 -3.45
N VAL A 188 7.16 3.60 -2.45
CA VAL A 188 6.44 4.20 -1.31
C VAL A 188 7.35 5.13 -0.51
N GLY A 189 8.61 4.76 -0.27
CA GLY A 189 9.58 5.62 0.40
C GLY A 189 9.78 6.96 -0.32
N ASN A 190 9.81 6.96 -1.66
CA ASN A 190 9.85 8.18 -2.45
C ASN A 190 8.51 8.94 -2.37
N THR A 191 7.37 8.25 -2.45
CA THR A 191 6.03 8.84 -2.38
C THR A 191 5.82 9.60 -1.06
N VAL A 192 6.27 9.08 0.09
CA VAL A 192 6.26 9.80 1.39
C VAL A 192 6.91 11.17 1.27
N THR A 193 8.02 11.27 0.54
CA THR A 193 8.75 12.53 0.39
C THR A 193 8.07 13.52 -0.56
N LEU A 194 7.26 13.03 -1.51
CA LEU A 194 6.61 13.82 -2.55
C LEU A 194 5.19 14.28 -2.14
N CYS A 195 4.51 13.51 -1.31
CA CYS A 195 3.19 13.82 -0.75
C CYS A 195 3.25 14.82 0.41
N ASP A 196 4.34 15.56 0.52
CA ASP A 196 4.52 16.60 1.51
C ASP A 196 3.76 17.87 1.09
N VAL A 197 3.03 18.47 2.05
CA VAL A 197 2.15 19.64 1.81
C VAL A 197 2.92 20.82 1.20
N ASP A 198 4.18 20.98 1.58
CA ASP A 198 5.00 22.10 1.16
C ASP A 198 5.56 21.89 -0.26
N LYS A 199 5.82 20.64 -0.65
CA LYS A 199 6.46 20.32 -1.93
C LYS A 199 5.49 20.31 -3.11
N ASN A 200 4.22 19.93 -2.88
CA ASN A 200 3.17 19.92 -3.90
C ASN A 200 3.50 19.09 -5.17
N ARG A 201 4.25 17.99 -5.02
CA ARG A 201 4.71 17.12 -6.14
C ARG A 201 3.77 15.92 -6.36
N TRP A 202 2.47 16.17 -6.35
CA TRP A 202 1.41 15.14 -6.43
C TRP A 202 1.44 14.35 -7.73
N ASN A 203 1.67 15.03 -8.86
CA ASN A 203 1.78 14.38 -10.18
C ASN A 203 3.00 13.44 -10.27
N GLU A 204 4.07 13.77 -9.56
CA GLU A 204 5.28 12.94 -9.56
C GLU A 204 5.09 11.71 -8.68
N ALA A 205 4.42 11.87 -7.53
CA ALA A 205 3.97 10.75 -6.70
C ALA A 205 3.07 9.80 -7.52
N ARG A 206 2.12 10.36 -8.27
CA ARG A 206 1.25 9.62 -9.19
C ARG A 206 2.04 8.88 -10.27
N SER A 207 3.01 9.55 -10.90
CA SER A 207 3.88 8.94 -11.92
C SER A 207 4.67 7.76 -11.36
N LEU A 208 5.23 7.89 -10.15
CA LEU A 208 5.93 6.79 -9.47
C LEU A 208 5.01 5.60 -9.19
N LEU A 209 3.78 5.85 -8.74
CA LEU A 209 2.79 4.79 -8.55
C LEU A 209 2.40 4.14 -9.88
N SER A 210 2.27 4.90 -10.97
CA SER A 210 2.03 4.35 -12.30
C SER A 210 3.19 3.47 -12.77
N THR A 211 4.43 3.87 -12.55
CA THR A 211 5.61 3.06 -12.92
C THR A 211 5.65 1.76 -12.11
N LEU A 212 5.32 1.83 -10.82
CA LEU A 212 5.20 0.63 -10.00
C LEU A 212 4.06 -0.26 -10.49
N ALA A 213 2.90 0.31 -10.81
CA ALA A 213 1.75 -0.45 -11.31
C ALA A 213 2.11 -1.23 -12.57
N TYR A 214 2.74 -0.57 -13.56
CA TYR A 214 3.22 -1.23 -14.77
C TYR A 214 4.18 -2.40 -14.45
N PHE A 215 5.15 -2.16 -13.56
CA PHE A 215 6.08 -3.20 -13.12
C PHE A 215 5.37 -4.37 -12.42
N VAL A 216 4.43 -4.10 -11.52
CA VAL A 216 3.73 -5.13 -10.75
C VAL A 216 2.82 -5.95 -11.66
N ILE A 217 2.12 -5.33 -12.61
CA ILE A 217 1.30 -6.05 -13.60
C ILE A 217 2.17 -7.05 -14.37
N GLY A 218 3.30 -6.61 -14.92
CA GLY A 218 4.24 -7.50 -15.62
C GLY A 218 4.87 -8.56 -14.71
N TRP A 219 5.15 -8.22 -13.45
CA TRP A 219 5.64 -9.20 -12.48
C TRP A 219 4.58 -10.27 -12.20
N LEU A 220 3.32 -9.89 -12.06
CA LEU A 220 2.22 -10.80 -11.77
C LEU A 220 1.90 -11.70 -12.96
N SER A 221 1.97 -11.22 -14.20
CA SER A 221 1.76 -12.08 -15.37
C SER A 221 2.77 -13.23 -15.45
N GLU A 222 3.96 -13.06 -14.89
CA GLU A 222 5.02 -14.07 -14.88
C GLU A 222 5.05 -14.92 -13.59
N HIS A 223 4.59 -14.36 -12.47
CA HIS A 223 4.82 -14.93 -11.13
C HIS A 223 3.57 -14.96 -10.22
N SER A 224 2.37 -14.86 -10.79
CA SER A 224 1.08 -14.94 -10.08
C SER A 224 0.96 -16.18 -9.18
N SER A 225 1.50 -17.31 -9.62
CA SER A 225 1.53 -18.59 -8.88
C SER A 225 2.22 -18.48 -7.53
N LEU A 226 3.27 -17.66 -7.43
CA LEU A 226 4.00 -17.42 -6.19
C LEU A 226 3.15 -16.71 -5.13
N LEU A 227 2.07 -16.05 -5.55
CA LEU A 227 1.10 -15.39 -4.68
C LEU A 227 -0.23 -16.15 -4.58
N GLY A 228 -0.32 -17.35 -5.18
CA GLY A 228 -1.56 -18.13 -5.23
C GLY A 228 -2.67 -17.45 -6.06
N LEU A 229 -2.28 -16.66 -7.07
CA LEU A 229 -3.21 -15.88 -7.89
C LEU A 229 -3.58 -16.55 -9.24
N ASP A 230 -3.07 -17.75 -9.53
CA ASP A 230 -3.20 -18.42 -10.85
C ASP A 230 -4.62 -18.48 -11.41
N LYS A 231 -5.64 -18.67 -10.57
CA LYS A 231 -7.04 -18.75 -11.02
C LYS A 231 -7.61 -17.44 -11.60
N HIS A 232 -6.90 -16.31 -11.48
CA HIS A 232 -7.39 -14.98 -11.84
C HIS A 232 -6.73 -14.38 -13.08
N PHE A 233 -5.62 -14.97 -13.55
CA PHE A 233 -4.92 -14.50 -14.76
C PHE A 233 -5.29 -15.27 -16.02
N ASP A 234 -5.90 -16.46 -15.90
CA ASP A 234 -6.40 -17.24 -17.04
C ASP A 234 -7.68 -16.65 -17.68
N THR A 235 -8.26 -15.60 -17.09
CA THR A 235 -9.54 -14.99 -17.53
C THR A 235 -9.42 -13.53 -17.98
N MET A 236 -8.21 -12.98 -18.09
CA MET A 236 -7.94 -11.68 -18.75
C MET A 236 -7.27 -11.90 -20.10
#